data_AF-A0A3N0Y342-F1
#
_entry.id   AF-A0A3N0Y342-F1
#
_cell.length_a   1.000
_cell.length_b   1.000
_cell.length_c   1.000
_cell.angle_alpha   90.00
_cell.angle_beta   90.00
_cell.angle_gamma   90.00
#
_symmetry.space_group_name_H-M   'P 1'
#
loop_
_entity.id
_entity.type
_entity.pdbx_description
1 polymer ?
#
loop_
_entity_poly.entity_id
_entity_poly.type
_entity_poly.pdbx_seq_one_letter_code
_entity_poly.pdbx_strand_id
1 'polypeptide(L)'
;MWEFMSSRRHSVMVKSIEEGIERVLTSDYAFLMESTTIEFVTQRNCNLTQIGGLIDSKAYGVGTPMDCSVDSNLHFILINDCLALSVKVKRLRLASLNAAQWLSECAETRTPRQTCMK
;
A
#
# COMPACT_ATOMS: atom_id res chain seq x y z
N MET A 1 -6.27 -1.38 21.27
CA MET A 1 -6.18 -0.47 20.10
C MET A 1 -7.55 -0.19 19.49
N TRP A 2 -8.27 -1.23 19.04
CA TRP A 2 -9.59 -1.06 18.41
C TRP A 2 -10.64 -0.40 19.29
N GLU A 3 -10.73 -0.73 20.59
CA GLU A 3 -11.73 -0.15 21.50
C GLU A 3 -11.66 1.39 21.56
N PHE A 4 -10.45 1.94 21.56
CA PHE A 4 -10.23 3.38 21.52
C PHE A 4 -10.74 4.00 20.22
N MET A 5 -10.40 3.41 19.06
CA MET A 5 -10.87 3.86 17.75
C MET A 5 -12.39 3.72 17.60
N SER A 6 -12.96 2.63 18.12
CA SER A 6 -14.38 2.35 18.07
C SER A 6 -15.19 3.34 18.93
N SER A 7 -14.67 3.74 20.09
CA SER A 7 -15.34 4.74 20.95
C SER A 7 -15.32 6.15 20.35
N ARG A 8 -14.33 6.47 19.51
CA ARG A 8 -14.11 7.79 18.90
C ARG A 8 -14.20 7.77 17.37
N ARG A 9 -15.07 6.92 16.83
CA ARG A 9 -15.19 6.68 15.38
C ARG A 9 -15.27 7.94 14.53
N HIS A 10 -16.11 8.89 14.94
CA HIS A 10 -16.33 10.14 14.22
C HIS A 10 -15.10 11.05 14.17
N SER A 11 -14.21 10.97 15.17
CA SER A 11 -13.02 11.81 15.22
C SER A 11 -11.78 11.10 14.73
N VAL A 12 -11.69 9.77 14.77
CA VAL A 12 -10.46 9.03 14.42
C VAL A 12 -10.53 8.40 13.04
N MET A 13 -11.70 7.96 12.56
CA MET A 13 -11.80 7.33 11.24
C MET A 13 -12.05 8.39 10.17
N VAL A 14 -11.22 8.36 9.13
CA VAL A 14 -11.37 9.17 7.91
C VAL A 14 -12.04 8.33 6.82
N LYS A 15 -12.67 8.99 5.84
CA LYS A 15 -13.41 8.30 4.77
C LYS A 15 -12.52 7.94 3.58
N SER A 16 -11.50 8.75 3.30
CA SER A 16 -10.57 8.55 2.19
C SER A 16 -9.12 8.59 2.65
N ILE A 17 -8.24 8.08 1.78
CA ILE A 17 -6.79 8.08 2.03
C ILE A 17 -6.26 9.50 1.98
N GLU A 18 -6.73 10.33 1.05
CA GLU A 18 -6.32 11.72 0.88
C GLU A 18 -6.63 12.56 2.12
N GLU A 19 -7.83 12.42 2.70
CA GLU A 19 -8.22 13.07 3.95
C GLU A 19 -7.33 12.61 5.12
N GLY A 20 -6.98 11.32 5.15
CA GLY A 20 -6.04 10.77 6.11
C GLY A 20 -4.65 11.40 6.00
N ILE A 21 -4.13 11.54 4.78
CA ILE A 21 -2.81 12.14 4.51
C ILE A 21 -2.79 13.61 4.93
N GLU A 22 -3.78 14.40 4.50
CA GLU A 22 -3.89 15.82 4.86
C GLU A 22 -3.96 16.02 6.37
N ARG A 23 -4.69 15.13 7.06
CA ARG A 23 -4.83 15.19 8.51
C ARG A 23 -3.54 14.87 9.26
N VAL A 24 -2.74 13.93 8.76
CA VAL A 24 -1.41 13.63 9.29
C VAL A 24 -0.47 14.82 9.11
N LEU A 25 -0.60 15.58 8.01
CA LEU A 25 0.23 16.77 7.76
C LEU A 25 -0.16 17.98 8.62
N THR A 26 -1.45 18.12 8.95
CA THR A 26 -2.00 19.31 9.63
C THR A 26 -2.12 19.18 11.14
N SER A 27 -2.16 17.96 11.66
CA SER A 27 -2.39 17.68 13.09
C SER A 27 -1.50 16.55 13.61
N ASP A 28 -1.34 16.45 14.93
CA ASP A 28 -0.65 15.33 15.59
C ASP A 28 -1.49 14.04 15.51
N TYR A 29 -1.59 13.48 14.31
CA TYR A 29 -2.38 12.32 13.97
C TYR A 29 -1.51 11.26 13.29
N ALA A 30 -1.68 10.00 13.69
CA ALA A 30 -1.05 8.86 13.04
C ALA A 30 -2.11 8.08 12.26
N PHE A 31 -1.87 7.90 10.97
CA PHE A 31 -2.79 7.18 10.09
C PHE A 31 -2.28 5.77 9.80
N LEU A 32 -3.19 4.80 9.93
CA LEU A 32 -2.93 3.39 9.66
C LEU A 32 -3.41 3.06 8.25
N MET A 33 -2.48 2.65 7.38
CA MET A 33 -2.79 2.25 6.01
C MET A 33 -1.95 1.04 5.58
N GLU A 34 -2.17 0.55 4.36
CA GLU A 34 -1.41 -0.59 3.84
C GLU A 34 0.05 -0.22 3.49
N SER A 35 0.98 -1.15 3.72
CA SER A 35 2.42 -0.91 3.57
C SER A 35 2.82 -0.40 2.20
N THR A 36 2.25 -0.95 1.13
CA THR A 36 2.47 -0.50 -0.26
C THR A 36 2.03 0.96 -0.44
N THR A 37 0.91 1.35 0.16
CA THR A 37 0.39 2.72 0.08
C THR A 37 1.28 3.68 0.86
N ILE A 38 1.79 3.27 2.03
CA ILE A 38 2.74 4.09 2.81
C ILE A 38 4.02 4.33 2.00
N GLU A 39 4.61 3.27 1.45
CA GLU A 39 5.82 3.38 0.64
C GLU A 39 5.60 4.32 -0.55
N PHE A 40 4.44 4.24 -1.19
CA PHE A 40 4.09 5.07 -2.34
C PHE A 40 3.97 6.55 -1.97
N VAL A 41 3.27 6.85 -0.87
CA VAL A 41 3.02 8.23 -0.42
C VAL A 41 4.30 8.86 0.13
N THR A 42 5.09 8.11 0.91
CA THR A 42 6.35 8.59 1.50
C THR A 42 7.43 8.84 0.45
N GLN A 43 7.46 8.07 -0.64
CA GLN A 43 8.37 8.32 -1.77
C GLN A 43 8.08 9.62 -2.53
N ARG A 44 6.84 10.13 -2.47
CA ARG A 44 6.40 11.38 -3.12
C ARG A 44 6.35 12.57 -2.17
N ASN A 45 6.10 12.33 -0.89
CA ASN A 45 5.96 13.37 0.13
C ASN A 45 6.97 13.14 1.26
N CYS A 46 8.07 13.89 1.23
CA CYS A 46 9.20 13.69 2.15
C CYS A 46 8.93 14.20 3.58
N ASN A 47 7.79 14.88 3.80
CA ASN A 47 7.33 15.30 5.13
C ASN A 47 6.72 14.14 5.93
N LEU A 48 6.38 13.04 5.27
CA LEU A 48 5.77 11.86 5.86
C LEU A 48 6.84 10.80 6.11
N THR A 49 6.67 10.06 7.21
CA THR A 49 7.54 8.94 7.54
C THR A 49 6.74 7.72 7.95
N GLN A 50 7.24 6.55 7.52
CA GLN A 50 6.78 5.28 8.04
C GLN A 50 7.44 5.01 9.39
N ILE A 51 6.63 4.68 10.40
CA ILE A 51 7.10 4.37 11.75
C ILE A 51 6.79 2.91 12.08
N GLY A 52 7.83 2.10 12.18
CA GLY A 52 7.76 0.68 12.54
C GLY A 52 7.62 -0.26 11.34
N GLY A 53 7.30 -1.53 11.62
CA GLY A 53 7.13 -2.57 10.59
C GLY A 53 5.67 -2.94 10.34
N LEU A 54 5.46 -3.96 9.51
CA LEU A 54 4.13 -4.44 9.16
C LEU A 54 3.40 -4.99 10.39
N ILE A 55 2.15 -4.56 10.58
CA ILE A 55 1.27 -5.07 11.65
C ILE A 55 0.62 -6.40 11.23
N ASP A 56 0.45 -6.61 9.91
CA ASP A 56 -0.14 -7.81 9.34
C ASP A 56 0.44 -8.09 7.94
N SER A 57 0.40 -9.35 7.52
CA SER A 57 0.76 -9.79 6.18
C SER A 57 -0.51 -10.10 5.39
N LYS A 58 -1.01 -9.10 4.66
CA LYS A 58 -2.12 -9.26 3.71
C LYS A 58 -1.59 -9.33 2.29
N ALA A 59 -2.33 -10.00 1.42
CA ALA A 59 -2.04 -10.09 -0.01
C ALA A 59 -3.30 -9.72 -0.80
N TYR A 60 -3.10 -9.04 -1.93
CA TYR A 60 -4.18 -8.73 -2.85
C TYR A 60 -4.57 -9.98 -3.64
N GLY A 61 -5.88 -10.25 -3.73
CA GLY A 61 -6.45 -11.29 -4.56
C GLY A 61 -7.49 -10.72 -5.51
N VAL A 62 -7.65 -11.34 -6.67
CA VAL A 62 -8.72 -11.00 -7.61
C VAL A 62 -9.95 -11.82 -7.24
N GLY A 63 -11.00 -11.15 -6.75
CA GLY A 63 -12.26 -11.80 -6.41
C GLY A 63 -13.16 -11.99 -7.64
N THR A 64 -13.55 -13.24 -7.93
CA THR A 64 -14.55 -13.57 -8.96
C THR A 64 -15.87 -13.97 -8.30
N PRO A 65 -17.04 -13.66 -8.89
CA PRO A 65 -18.32 -14.06 -8.33
C PRO A 65 -18.47 -15.59 -8.36
N MET A 66 -19.18 -16.14 -7.37
CA MET A 66 -19.29 -17.60 -7.16
C MET A 66 -20.03 -18.32 -8.29
N ASP A 67 -20.85 -17.60 -9.06
CA ASP A 67 -21.63 -18.08 -10.20
C ASP A 67 -20.99 -17.79 -11.57
N CYS A 68 -19.82 -17.16 -11.62
CA CYS A 68 -19.04 -17.13 -12.85
C CYS A 68 -18.52 -18.55 -13.11
N SER A 69 -19.16 -19.26 -14.04
CA SER A 69 -18.57 -20.40 -14.75
C SER A 69 -17.40 -19.87 -15.59
N VAL A 70 -16.32 -19.45 -14.94
CA VAL A 70 -15.01 -19.36 -15.57
C VAL A 70 -14.65 -20.78 -15.92
N ASP A 71 -14.99 -21.17 -17.16
CA ASP A 71 -14.53 -22.41 -17.75
C ASP A 71 -13.08 -22.61 -17.36
N SER A 72 -12.78 -23.80 -16.84
CA SER A 72 -11.53 -24.25 -16.20
C SER A 72 -10.24 -23.83 -16.92
N ASN A 73 -10.36 -23.44 -18.19
CA ASN A 73 -9.34 -22.80 -19.01
C ASN A 73 -8.87 -21.45 -18.46
N LEU A 74 -9.72 -20.58 -17.89
CA LEU A 74 -9.29 -19.24 -17.45
C LEU A 74 -8.47 -19.28 -16.16
N HIS A 75 -8.78 -20.19 -15.24
CA HIS A 75 -7.97 -20.39 -14.04
C HIS A 75 -6.58 -20.94 -14.41
N PHE A 76 -6.53 -21.85 -15.40
CA PHE A 76 -5.28 -22.39 -15.91
C PHE A 76 -4.50 -21.36 -16.76
N ILE A 77 -5.16 -20.50 -17.52
CA ILE A 77 -4.55 -19.37 -18.24
C ILE A 77 -3.98 -18.37 -17.24
N LEU A 78 -4.73 -17.97 -16.20
CA LEU A 78 -4.20 -17.07 -15.17
C LEU A 78 -3.01 -17.69 -14.43
N ILE A 79 -3.05 -18.99 -14.10
CA ILE A 79 -1.93 -19.67 -13.43
C ILE A 79 -0.74 -19.86 -14.37
N ASN A 80 -0.94 -20.24 -15.64
CA ASN A 80 0.16 -20.44 -16.59
C ASN A 80 0.70 -19.14 -17.17
N ASP A 81 -0.13 -18.10 -17.32
CA ASP A 81 0.32 -16.75 -17.66
C ASP A 81 1.00 -16.10 -16.46
N CYS A 82 0.56 -16.37 -15.22
CA CYS A 82 1.30 -15.96 -14.03
C CYS A 82 2.61 -16.76 -13.87
N LEU A 83 2.67 -18.03 -14.29
CA LEU A 83 3.91 -18.81 -14.35
C LEU A 83 4.81 -18.34 -15.51
N ALA A 84 4.25 -17.96 -16.65
CA ALA A 84 4.97 -17.40 -17.79
C ALA A 84 5.46 -15.98 -17.49
N LEU A 85 4.70 -15.17 -16.73
CA LEU A 85 5.18 -13.95 -16.09
C LEU A 85 6.27 -14.28 -15.05
N SER A 86 6.10 -15.30 -14.22
CA SER A 86 7.08 -15.73 -13.20
C SER A 86 8.38 -16.29 -13.81
N VAL A 87 8.34 -16.84 -15.03
CA VAL A 87 9.52 -17.34 -15.77
C VAL A 87 10.14 -16.23 -16.62
N LYS A 88 9.36 -15.33 -17.25
CA LYS A 88 9.90 -14.12 -17.89
C LYS A 88 10.51 -13.13 -16.89
N VAL A 89 9.98 -13.07 -15.67
CA VAL A 89 10.58 -12.25 -14.60
C VAL A 89 11.81 -12.88 -13.94
N LYS A 90 12.04 -14.19 -14.10
CA LYS A 90 13.30 -14.80 -13.68
C LYS A 90 14.46 -14.53 -14.65
N ARG A 91 14.17 -14.00 -15.86
CA ARG A 91 15.17 -13.56 -16.84
C ARG A 91 15.08 -12.09 -17.24
N LEU A 92 14.34 -11.29 -16.48
CA LEU A 92 14.43 -9.83 -16.50
C LEU A 92 14.10 -9.33 -15.09
N ARG A 93 15.11 -8.74 -14.44
CA ARG A 93 15.07 -8.01 -13.16
C ARG A 93 13.66 -7.57 -12.70
N LEU A 94 12.94 -8.48 -12.01
CA LEU A 94 12.32 -8.30 -10.67
C LEU A 94 12.15 -6.91 -10.07
N ALA A 95 13.28 -6.20 -9.98
CA ALA A 95 13.41 -4.97 -9.24
C ALA A 95 13.08 -3.72 -10.07
N SER A 96 12.91 -3.81 -11.40
CA SER A 96 12.84 -2.60 -12.24
C SER A 96 11.44 -2.19 -12.73
N LEU A 97 10.41 -3.05 -12.65
CA LEU A 97 9.05 -2.67 -13.06
C LEU A 97 8.29 -1.91 -11.97
N ASN A 98 8.52 -2.22 -10.70
CA ASN A 98 8.15 -1.31 -9.62
C ASN A 98 8.97 -0.01 -9.74
N ALA A 99 10.27 -0.07 -10.05
CA ALA A 99 11.08 1.14 -10.09
C ALA A 99 10.63 2.24 -11.09
N ALA A 100 9.84 1.94 -12.13
CA ALA A 100 9.42 2.95 -13.12
C ALA A 100 8.19 3.77 -12.69
N GLN A 101 7.21 3.17 -11.99
CA GLN A 101 6.07 3.88 -11.39
C GLN A 101 6.42 4.41 -9.98
N TRP A 102 7.44 3.81 -9.36
CA TRP A 102 7.96 4.11 -8.01
C TRP A 102 9.32 4.81 -8.09
N LEU A 103 9.49 5.73 -9.05
CA LEU A 103 10.63 6.65 -9.01
C LEU A 103 10.43 7.58 -7.81
N SER A 104 11.29 7.47 -6.81
CA SER A 104 11.29 8.34 -5.64
C SER A 104 11.77 9.74 -6.03
N GLU A 105 10.91 10.75 -5.89
CA GLU A 105 11.25 12.16 -6.11
C GLU A 105 11.88 12.81 -4.86
N CYS A 106 11.86 12.11 -3.72
CA CYS A 106 12.41 12.59 -2.46
C CYS A 106 13.93 12.39 -2.36
N ALA A 107 14.70 13.48 -2.50
CA ALA A 107 16.09 13.53 -2.08
C ALA A 107 16.18 13.69 -0.55
N GLU A 108 16.96 12.83 0.09
CA GLU A 108 17.07 12.71 1.55
C GLU A 108 17.70 13.97 2.17
N THR A 109 16.84 14.91 2.59
CA THR A 109 17.22 16.06 3.41
C THR A 109 16.41 16.03 4.71
N ARG A 110 17.08 15.62 5.78
CA ARG A 110 16.56 15.55 7.16
C ARG A 110 16.04 16.91 7.62
N THR A 111 14.77 16.95 8.04
CA THR A 111 14.26 17.97 8.99
C THR A 111 13.42 17.28 10.09
N PRO A 112 13.37 17.82 11.33
CA PRO A 112 12.99 17.06 12.52
C PRO A 112 11.50 17.13 12.90
N ARG A 113 10.59 17.49 11.97
CA ARG A 113 9.13 17.46 12.18
C ARG A 113 8.45 16.57 11.16
N GLN A 114 8.87 15.31 11.09
CA GLN A 114 8.24 14.36 10.18
C GLN A 114 6.93 13.85 10.82
N THR A 115 5.84 13.98 10.09
CA THR A 115 4.53 13.50 10.52
C THR A 115 4.43 11.98 10.27
N CYS A 116 3.76 11.28 11.18
CA CYS A 116 3.91 9.83 11.33
C CYS A 116 2.80 9.04 10.64
N MET A 117 3.17 8.05 9.84
CA MET A 117 2.29 7.02 9.29
C MET A 117 2.75 5.64 9.75
N LYS A 118 1.82 4.70 9.91
CA LYS A 118 2.12 3.36 10.42
C LYS A 118 1.35 2.27 9.70
#